data_AF-A0A1Y2FGM5-F1
#
_entry.id   AF-A0A1Y2FGM5-F1
#
_cell.length_a   1.000
_cell.length_b   1.000
_cell.length_c   1.000
_cell.angle_alpha   90.00
_cell.angle_beta   90.00
_cell.angle_gamma   90.00
#
_symmetry.space_group_name_H-M   'P 1'
#
loop_
_entity.id
_entity.type
_entity.pdbx_description
1 polymer ?
#
loop_
_entity_poly.entity_id
_entity_poly.type
_entity_poly.pdbx_seq_one_letter_code
_entity_poly.pdbx_strand_id
1 'polypeptide(L)'
;VDFAEDGSLIETLEDLLALLSLDELKTLAKDYNCKGTTKDKLLTSLLKVGHSQIGLSRSGSLGLDRDGAGSKPTRKSNQMMSRIRSMTGTMIRLANEPVMLFHRLHLVFYRSSEYSEKSLTTLILARISKRNFPTYEVDRLSTIFSSRQALLDYEHALKLKFEVDAIMELSSNQTEAGLDRVIAIFHQVYEDWQVLVMCEQDQEMQIKIESTDDPLHDRRARYYARRFTAGWVWTRLLFKAAVVFAKRHEYSREHEVWTALLSQKIFRVGRRGEWYDRKALIEQHYNPLALGPTAEVGVRKSKRLALETCVAGLQDVDTHQIYHHALQNRIVRLERDLNTVKRQQHDFSHILIRKPAKRQVIGMRLDDPETGKHSVWRGKDGGEVSVEQLSLEFYETLGWRGFHSENSIVTTLFGLLFWDILFLPIPGVFQTAFQTAPLDLATDAFYPSRASALNLRLAAIENGKAAELLQATDTIHRNRETWCVGVNWNYALQDLLEIASCIGPRPLAQLCRLFAEEYGHRVGGIGDLCMWNPDTRKCLFVEVKGPGDRLSETQIAWLDQMALAGVDVELCLVSEVQPTDGEHANRKRHAVKAKGKTAQSSRKVIGARQV
;
A
#
# COMPACT_ATOMS: atom_id res chain seq x y z
N VAL A 1 -22.51 -34.55 -0.38
CA VAL A 1 -21.83 -33.44 -1.09
C VAL A 1 -20.52 -34.00 -1.57
N ASP A 2 -20.41 -34.23 -2.88
CA ASP A 2 -19.17 -34.73 -3.46
C ASP A 2 -18.17 -33.57 -3.52
N PHE A 3 -16.98 -33.76 -2.94
CA PHE A 3 -15.95 -32.71 -2.88
C PHE A 3 -15.13 -32.60 -4.17
N ALA A 4 -15.21 -33.61 -5.02
CA ALA A 4 -14.44 -33.73 -6.23
C ALA A 4 -15.29 -34.32 -7.34
N GLU A 5 -15.08 -33.79 -8.53
CA GLU A 5 -15.69 -34.15 -9.79
C GLU A 5 -14.63 -34.78 -10.69
N ASP A 6 -15.05 -35.80 -11.45
CA ASP A 6 -14.19 -36.37 -12.49
C ASP A 6 -13.99 -35.36 -13.63
N GLY A 7 -12.79 -35.32 -14.19
CA GLY A 7 -12.40 -34.37 -15.24
C GLY A 7 -13.16 -34.51 -16.56
N SER A 8 -14.00 -35.55 -16.68
CA SER A 8 -14.96 -35.71 -17.78
C SER A 8 -15.97 -34.55 -17.87
N LEU A 9 -16.25 -33.85 -16.76
CA LEU A 9 -17.15 -32.70 -16.65
C LEU A 9 -16.53 -31.34 -17.05
N ILE A 10 -15.27 -31.32 -17.49
CA ILE A 10 -14.64 -30.11 -18.06
C ILE A 10 -14.99 -30.06 -19.55
N GLU A 11 -16.00 -29.27 -19.89
CA GLU A 11 -16.58 -29.20 -21.24
C GLU A 11 -16.04 -28.04 -22.08
N THR A 12 -15.39 -27.05 -21.46
CA THR A 12 -14.85 -25.89 -22.18
C THR A 12 -13.41 -26.13 -22.62
N LEU A 13 -13.09 -25.70 -23.85
CA LEU A 13 -11.73 -25.77 -24.39
C LEU A 13 -10.78 -24.83 -23.63
N GLU A 14 -11.29 -23.71 -23.14
CA GLU A 14 -10.53 -22.72 -22.36
C GLU A 14 -10.00 -23.31 -21.06
N ASP A 15 -10.86 -23.97 -20.28
CA ASP A 15 -10.47 -24.58 -19.00
C ASP A 15 -9.46 -25.71 -19.21
N LEU A 16 -9.64 -26.54 -20.24
CA LEU A 16 -8.71 -27.62 -20.57
C LEU A 16 -7.34 -27.12 -21.02
N LEU A 17 -7.29 -26.03 -21.79
CA LEU A 17 -6.03 -25.42 -22.22
C LEU A 17 -5.30 -24.73 -21.06
N ALA A 18 -6.01 -24.15 -20.10
CA ALA A 18 -5.41 -23.49 -18.94
C ALA A 18 -4.61 -24.46 -18.04
N LEU A 19 -5.05 -25.73 -17.98
CA LEU A 19 -4.42 -26.80 -17.20
C LEU A 19 -3.06 -27.27 -17.74
N LEU A 20 -2.79 -27.03 -19.03
CA LEU A 20 -1.56 -27.48 -19.67
C LEU A 20 -0.34 -26.66 -19.21
N SER A 21 0.78 -27.36 -19.06
CA SER A 21 2.09 -26.74 -18.91
C SER A 21 2.52 -26.03 -20.20
N LEU A 22 3.52 -25.15 -20.10
CA LEU A 22 4.01 -24.40 -21.25
C LEU A 22 4.60 -25.30 -22.35
N ASP A 23 5.21 -26.43 -21.97
CA ASP A 23 5.78 -27.38 -22.94
C ASP A 23 4.71 -28.24 -23.61
N GLU A 24 3.66 -28.61 -22.89
CA GLU A 24 2.48 -29.28 -23.47
C GLU A 24 1.68 -28.35 -24.39
N LEU A 25 1.58 -27.06 -24.06
CA LEU A 25 0.98 -26.07 -24.96
C LEU A 25 1.80 -25.90 -26.24
N LYS A 26 3.14 -25.99 -26.17
CA LYS A 26 4.00 -25.95 -27.36
C LYS A 26 3.86 -27.20 -28.24
N THR A 27 3.71 -28.38 -27.65
CA THR A 27 3.48 -29.61 -28.44
C THR A 27 2.13 -29.57 -29.13
N LEU A 28 1.08 -29.15 -28.42
CA LEU A 28 -0.25 -28.95 -29.01
C LEU A 28 -0.23 -27.84 -30.09
N ALA A 29 0.50 -26.75 -29.86
CA ALA A 29 0.63 -25.68 -30.85
C ALA A 29 1.35 -26.14 -32.13
N LYS A 30 2.32 -27.07 -32.06
CA LYS A 30 2.93 -27.67 -33.26
C LYS A 30 1.93 -28.49 -34.06
N ASP A 31 1.11 -29.30 -33.39
CA ASP A 31 0.11 -30.15 -34.04
C ASP A 31 -0.94 -29.33 -34.82
N TYR A 32 -1.29 -28.15 -34.30
CA TYR A 32 -2.26 -27.22 -34.91
C TYR A 32 -1.63 -26.03 -35.65
N ASN A 33 -0.32 -26.08 -35.91
CA ASN A 33 0.46 -25.06 -36.63
C ASN A 33 0.29 -23.62 -36.08
N CYS A 34 0.19 -23.49 -34.76
CA CYS A 34 0.09 -22.23 -34.03
C CYS A 34 1.47 -21.74 -33.59
N LYS A 35 1.70 -20.42 -33.66
CA LYS A 35 2.96 -19.79 -33.22
C LYS A 35 2.73 -18.96 -31.97
N GLY A 36 3.58 -19.14 -30.96
CA GLY A 36 3.57 -18.33 -29.75
C GLY A 36 4.80 -18.61 -28.88
N THR A 37 5.29 -17.58 -28.18
CA THR A 37 6.45 -17.67 -27.29
C THR A 37 6.08 -17.72 -25.81
N THR A 38 4.88 -17.25 -25.46
CA THR A 38 4.37 -17.13 -24.08
C THR A 38 3.05 -17.91 -23.91
N LYS A 39 2.73 -18.32 -22.68
CA LYS A 39 1.54 -19.14 -22.34
C LYS A 39 0.26 -18.49 -22.89
N ASP A 40 0.05 -17.20 -22.62
CA ASP A 40 -1.17 -16.48 -23.04
C ASP A 40 -1.30 -16.34 -24.56
N LYS A 41 -0.18 -16.14 -25.27
CA LYS A 41 -0.19 -16.07 -26.75
C LYS A 41 -0.51 -17.41 -27.38
N LEU A 42 -0.02 -18.51 -26.78
CA LEU A 42 -0.35 -19.87 -27.20
C LEU A 42 -1.82 -20.20 -26.93
N LEU A 43 -2.32 -19.88 -25.73
CA LEU A 43 -3.73 -20.04 -25.36
C LEU A 43 -4.66 -19.29 -26.33
N THR A 44 -4.41 -18.00 -26.56
CA THR A 44 -5.23 -17.17 -27.46
C THR A 44 -5.21 -17.68 -28.90
N SER A 45 -4.05 -18.16 -29.38
CA SER A 45 -3.91 -18.68 -30.75
C SER A 45 -4.63 -20.02 -30.92
N LEU A 46 -4.50 -20.91 -29.94
CA LEU A 46 -5.18 -22.21 -29.93
C LEU A 46 -6.70 -22.06 -29.82
N LEU A 47 -7.18 -21.13 -28.99
CA LEU A 47 -8.61 -20.80 -28.89
C LEU A 47 -9.15 -20.25 -30.21
N LYS A 48 -8.43 -19.33 -30.87
CA LYS A 48 -8.81 -18.83 -32.20
C LYS A 48 -8.92 -19.96 -33.23
N VAL A 49 -8.01 -20.93 -33.21
CA VAL A 49 -8.07 -22.10 -34.11
C VAL A 49 -9.23 -23.03 -33.75
N GLY A 50 -9.49 -23.25 -32.46
CA GLY A 50 -10.63 -24.03 -31.98
C GLY A 50 -11.99 -23.44 -32.38
N HIS A 51 -12.11 -22.11 -32.39
CA HIS A 51 -13.31 -21.39 -32.81
C HIS A 51 -13.40 -21.13 -34.33
N SER A 52 -12.32 -21.37 -35.10
CA SER A 52 -12.34 -21.18 -36.55
C SER A 52 -13.19 -22.24 -37.26
N GLN A 53 -14.36 -21.83 -37.76
CA GLN A 53 -15.17 -22.61 -38.69
C GLN A 53 -14.42 -22.71 -40.03
N ILE A 54 -13.88 -23.89 -40.33
CA ILE A 54 -13.64 -24.28 -41.73
C ILE A 54 -14.18 -25.70 -41.87
N GLY A 55 -15.44 -25.79 -42.27
CA GLY A 55 -16.03 -27.01 -42.80
C GLY A 55 -16.39 -26.78 -44.26
N LEU A 56 -15.75 -27.49 -45.18
CA LEU A 56 -16.24 -27.64 -46.54
C LEU A 56 -17.53 -28.48 -46.48
N SER A 57 -18.67 -27.91 -46.89
CA SER A 57 -19.86 -28.71 -47.15
C SER A 57 -19.62 -29.62 -48.37
N ARG A 58 -20.22 -30.81 -48.40
CA ARG A 58 -20.07 -31.79 -49.50
C ARG A 58 -20.63 -31.32 -50.86
N SER A 59 -21.06 -30.05 -51.00
CA SER A 59 -21.49 -29.46 -52.27
C SER A 59 -20.66 -28.26 -52.72
N GLY A 60 -19.42 -28.10 -52.25
CA GLY A 60 -18.45 -27.20 -52.88
C GLY A 60 -18.78 -25.70 -52.83
N SER A 61 -19.62 -25.23 -51.90
CA SER A 61 -19.81 -23.80 -51.65
C SER A 61 -19.29 -23.39 -50.26
N LEU A 62 -18.66 -22.21 -50.21
CA LEU A 62 -18.18 -21.55 -48.99
C LEU A 62 -19.37 -20.86 -48.29
N GLY A 63 -20.02 -21.55 -47.37
CA GLY A 63 -21.06 -20.98 -46.51
C GLY A 63 -20.51 -20.59 -45.13
N LEU A 64 -20.69 -19.32 -44.74
CA LEU A 64 -20.53 -18.83 -43.37
C LEU A 64 -21.88 -18.98 -42.66
N ASP A 65 -22.11 -20.09 -41.97
CA ASP A 65 -23.28 -20.23 -41.08
C ASP A 65 -23.02 -19.47 -39.78
N ARG A 66 -23.45 -18.20 -39.75
CA ARG A 66 -23.71 -17.46 -38.49
C ARG A 66 -25.14 -17.76 -38.06
N ASP A 67 -25.32 -18.75 -37.22
CA ASP A 67 -26.51 -18.83 -36.36
C ASP A 67 -26.12 -18.63 -34.89
N GLY A 68 -26.86 -17.74 -34.25
CA GLY A 68 -26.65 -17.29 -32.88
C GLY A 68 -27.11 -18.28 -31.81
N ALA A 69 -26.71 -17.97 -30.57
CA ALA A 69 -27.21 -18.50 -29.31
C ALA A 69 -27.12 -20.02 -29.13
N GLY A 70 -25.96 -20.49 -28.65
CA GLY A 70 -25.76 -21.85 -28.14
C GLY A 70 -24.47 -22.48 -28.69
N SER A 71 -23.36 -22.29 -27.97
CA SER A 71 -22.03 -22.84 -28.29
C SER A 71 -22.05 -24.38 -28.33
N LYS A 72 -22.40 -24.98 -29.47
CA LYS A 72 -22.04 -26.36 -29.75
C LYS A 72 -20.56 -26.39 -30.15
N PRO A 73 -19.72 -27.20 -29.50
CA PRO A 73 -18.29 -27.25 -29.81
C PRO A 73 -18.09 -27.67 -31.28
N THR A 74 -17.23 -26.94 -32.00
CA THR A 74 -16.88 -27.25 -33.38
C THR A 74 -16.21 -28.63 -33.47
N ARG A 75 -16.27 -29.30 -34.63
CA ARG A 75 -15.60 -30.60 -34.83
C ARG A 75 -14.10 -30.55 -34.50
N LYS A 76 -13.45 -29.40 -34.74
CA LYS A 76 -12.05 -29.16 -34.41
C LYS A 76 -11.82 -28.96 -32.91
N SER A 77 -12.70 -28.22 -32.21
CA SER A 77 -12.57 -28.07 -30.76
C SER A 77 -12.76 -29.42 -30.05
N ASN A 78 -13.68 -30.27 -30.50
CA ASN A 78 -13.86 -31.62 -29.94
C ASN A 78 -12.63 -32.53 -30.14
N GLN A 79 -11.98 -32.47 -31.31
CA GLN A 79 -10.73 -33.19 -31.57
C GLN A 79 -9.58 -32.69 -30.68
N MET A 80 -9.49 -31.37 -30.51
CA MET A 80 -8.50 -30.74 -29.63
C MET A 80 -8.73 -31.15 -28.17
N MET A 81 -9.97 -31.10 -27.67
CA MET A 81 -10.32 -31.53 -26.32
C MET A 81 -10.01 -33.01 -26.07
N SER A 82 -10.30 -33.90 -27.04
CA SER A 82 -9.94 -35.32 -26.93
C SER A 82 -8.43 -35.53 -26.85
N ARG A 83 -7.64 -34.75 -27.61
CA ARG A 83 -6.18 -34.82 -27.56
C ARG A 83 -5.64 -34.31 -26.22
N ILE A 84 -6.17 -33.19 -25.72
CA ILE A 84 -5.78 -32.63 -24.42
C ILE A 84 -6.06 -33.64 -23.30
N ARG A 85 -7.23 -34.28 -23.30
CA ARG A 85 -7.58 -35.33 -22.34
C ARG A 85 -6.62 -36.53 -22.40
N SER A 86 -6.16 -36.91 -23.59
CA SER A 86 -5.15 -37.98 -23.73
C SER A 86 -3.76 -37.60 -23.21
N MET A 87 -3.42 -36.31 -23.24
CA MET A 87 -2.12 -35.80 -22.78
C MET A 87 -2.08 -35.61 -21.26
N THR A 88 -3.16 -35.08 -20.69
CA THR A 88 -3.26 -34.72 -19.27
C THR A 88 -3.56 -35.91 -18.36
N GLY A 89 -4.17 -36.98 -18.89
CA GLY A 89 -4.49 -38.18 -18.12
C GLY A 89 -5.72 -37.99 -17.22
N THR A 90 -5.72 -38.65 -16.06
CA THR A 90 -6.83 -38.60 -15.10
C THR A 90 -6.84 -37.24 -14.40
N MET A 91 -7.90 -36.46 -14.61
CA MET A 91 -8.05 -35.13 -14.03
C MET A 91 -9.13 -35.17 -12.96
N ILE A 92 -8.91 -34.43 -11.88
CA ILE A 92 -9.87 -34.23 -10.81
C ILE A 92 -10.11 -32.73 -10.68
N ARG A 93 -11.37 -32.30 -10.71
CA ARG A 93 -11.75 -30.92 -10.42
C ARG A 93 -12.42 -30.88 -9.05
N LEU A 94 -12.08 -29.92 -8.21
CA LEU A 94 -12.85 -29.70 -6.99
C LEU A 94 -14.24 -29.21 -7.35
N ALA A 95 -15.27 -29.80 -6.74
CA ALA A 95 -16.64 -29.35 -6.96
C ALA A 95 -16.77 -27.88 -6.56
N ASN A 96 -17.48 -27.08 -7.37
CA ASN A 96 -17.54 -25.63 -7.15
C ASN A 96 -18.32 -25.28 -5.87
N GLU A 97 -19.36 -26.04 -5.52
CA GLU A 97 -20.17 -25.72 -4.32
C GLU A 97 -19.37 -25.84 -3.02
N PRO A 98 -18.61 -26.93 -2.75
CA PRO A 98 -17.73 -27.00 -1.59
C PRO A 98 -16.65 -25.92 -1.58
N VAL A 99 -16.06 -25.60 -2.74
CA VAL A 99 -15.05 -24.55 -2.85
C VAL A 99 -15.64 -23.18 -2.47
N MET A 100 -16.81 -22.84 -3.00
CA MET A 100 -17.52 -21.61 -2.64
C MET A 100 -17.92 -21.58 -1.17
N LEU A 101 -18.33 -22.73 -0.60
CA LEU A 101 -18.64 -22.84 0.82
C LEU A 101 -17.39 -22.57 1.68
N PHE A 102 -16.26 -23.21 1.39
CA PHE A 102 -15.03 -23.00 2.14
C PHE A 102 -14.44 -21.60 1.94
N HIS A 103 -14.59 -21.01 0.75
CA HIS A 103 -14.22 -19.63 0.50
C HIS A 103 -15.06 -18.67 1.35
N ARG A 104 -16.39 -18.88 1.43
CA ARG A 104 -17.27 -18.08 2.30
C ARG A 104 -16.98 -18.30 3.77
N LEU A 105 -16.74 -19.54 4.20
CA LEU A 105 -16.32 -19.84 5.57
C LEU A 105 -15.00 -19.15 5.90
N HIS A 106 -14.04 -19.14 4.98
CA HIS A 106 -12.80 -18.41 5.13
C HIS A 106 -13.06 -16.90 5.27
N LEU A 107 -13.86 -16.31 4.37
CA LEU A 107 -14.21 -14.90 4.41
C LEU A 107 -14.87 -14.52 5.73
N VAL A 108 -15.85 -15.29 6.21
CA VAL A 108 -16.57 -15.02 7.47
C VAL A 108 -15.66 -15.24 8.69
N PHE A 109 -14.89 -16.34 8.72
CA PHE A 109 -14.06 -16.70 9.86
C PHE A 109 -12.84 -15.78 10.01
N TYR A 110 -12.17 -15.43 8.90
CA TYR A 110 -10.99 -14.56 8.90
C TYR A 110 -11.32 -13.08 8.70
N ARG A 111 -12.59 -12.76 8.40
CA ARG A 111 -13.03 -11.40 8.04
C ARG A 111 -12.12 -10.80 6.97
N SER A 112 -11.89 -11.57 5.91
CA SER A 112 -10.97 -11.17 4.85
C SER A 112 -11.52 -9.94 4.10
N SER A 113 -10.68 -8.92 3.93
CA SER A 113 -10.94 -7.76 3.06
C SER A 113 -10.43 -7.94 1.63
N GLU A 114 -9.93 -9.14 1.33
CA GLU A 114 -9.37 -9.53 0.05
C GLU A 114 -9.98 -10.84 -0.41
N TYR A 115 -10.30 -10.91 -1.70
CA TYR A 115 -10.68 -12.14 -2.34
C TYR A 115 -9.39 -12.93 -2.61
N SER A 116 -9.18 -14.02 -1.88
CA SER A 116 -8.00 -14.86 -2.01
C SER A 116 -8.41 -16.33 -1.98
N GLU A 117 -7.90 -17.09 -2.93
CA GLU A 117 -8.05 -18.56 -2.97
C GLU A 117 -7.05 -19.27 -2.04
N LYS A 118 -6.08 -18.53 -1.48
CA LYS A 118 -5.06 -19.07 -0.55
C LYS A 118 -5.58 -18.98 0.89
N SER A 119 -5.71 -20.14 1.57
CA SER A 119 -6.33 -20.26 2.90
C SER A 119 -5.57 -21.20 3.88
N LEU A 120 -5.70 -20.89 5.18
CA LEU A 120 -5.31 -21.59 6.42
C LEU A 120 -3.83 -21.63 6.88
N THR A 121 -2.83 -21.38 6.03
CA THR A 121 -1.42 -21.49 6.43
C THR A 121 -1.02 -20.57 7.59
N THR A 122 -1.57 -19.35 7.64
CA THR A 122 -1.29 -18.37 8.71
C THR A 122 -1.69 -18.86 10.09
N LEU A 123 -2.78 -19.63 10.21
CA LEU A 123 -3.28 -20.13 11.50
C LEU A 123 -2.44 -21.33 11.99
N ILE A 124 -1.93 -22.13 11.06
CA ILE A 124 -0.98 -23.22 11.35
C ILE A 124 0.34 -22.65 11.87
N LEU A 125 0.88 -21.61 11.22
CA LEU A 125 2.10 -20.93 11.65
C LEU A 125 1.95 -20.22 13.00
N ALA A 126 0.78 -19.62 13.26
CA ALA A 126 0.48 -18.96 14.53
C ALA A 126 0.46 -19.94 15.72
N ARG A 127 -0.06 -21.17 15.53
CA ARG A 127 -0.04 -22.22 16.57
C ARG A 127 1.36 -22.79 16.84
N ILE A 128 2.24 -22.78 15.83
CA ILE A 128 3.57 -23.39 15.90
C ILE A 128 4.60 -22.42 16.54
N SER A 129 4.35 -21.11 16.50
CA SER A 129 5.31 -20.13 17.02
C SER A 129 5.10 -19.83 18.50
N LYS A 130 6.06 -20.25 19.34
CA LYS A 130 6.17 -19.86 20.76
C LYS A 130 6.58 -18.39 20.87
N ARG A 131 5.63 -17.47 20.66
CA ARG A 131 5.83 -16.02 20.81
C ARG A 131 4.99 -15.50 21.98
N ASN A 132 5.49 -14.49 22.69
CA ASN A 132 4.73 -13.81 23.74
C ASN A 132 3.85 -12.73 23.10
N PHE A 133 2.54 -12.85 23.23
CA PHE A 133 1.60 -11.88 22.69
C PHE A 133 1.14 -10.87 23.75
N PRO A 134 0.75 -9.64 23.35
CA PRO A 134 0.13 -8.67 24.23
C PRO A 134 -1.16 -9.22 24.83
N THR A 135 -1.54 -8.71 26.00
CA THR A 135 -2.79 -9.08 26.68
C THR A 135 -3.86 -8.05 26.34
N TYR A 136 -5.00 -8.52 25.83
CA TYR A 136 -6.16 -7.70 25.47
C TYR A 136 -7.42 -8.57 25.48
N GLU A 137 -8.58 -7.92 25.48
CA GLU A 137 -9.87 -8.59 25.40
C GLU A 137 -10.14 -9.04 23.96
N VAL A 138 -10.42 -10.33 23.79
CA VAL A 138 -10.78 -10.90 22.50
C VAL A 138 -12.29 -10.78 22.34
N ASP A 139 -12.71 -9.86 21.48
CA ASP A 139 -14.12 -9.70 21.11
C ASP A 139 -14.33 -9.97 19.61
N ARG A 140 -14.91 -11.14 19.34
CA ARG A 140 -15.46 -11.45 18.03
C ARG A 140 -16.90 -10.97 17.98
N LEU A 141 -17.10 -9.75 17.45
CA LEU A 141 -18.42 -9.28 17.02
C LEU A 141 -19.21 -10.37 16.30
N SER A 142 -20.33 -10.78 16.89
CA SER A 142 -21.18 -11.88 16.40
C SER A 142 -22.05 -11.48 15.20
N THR A 143 -22.21 -10.18 14.96
CA THR A 143 -23.22 -9.62 14.03
C THR A 143 -22.63 -8.68 12.97
N ILE A 144 -21.43 -8.97 12.45
CA ILE A 144 -20.85 -8.15 11.37
C ILE A 144 -21.70 -8.19 10.09
N PHE A 145 -22.25 -9.37 9.78
CA PHE A 145 -23.20 -9.53 8.68
C PHE A 145 -24.59 -9.65 9.28
N SER A 146 -25.45 -8.67 9.00
CA SER A 146 -26.84 -8.63 9.50
C SER A 146 -27.73 -9.70 8.88
N SER A 147 -27.42 -10.14 7.66
CA SER A 147 -28.17 -11.16 6.93
C SER A 147 -27.28 -11.92 5.95
N ARG A 148 -27.79 -13.05 5.45
CA ARG A 148 -27.17 -13.79 4.33
C ARG A 148 -27.01 -12.90 3.10
N GLN A 149 -27.98 -12.02 2.83
CA GLN A 149 -27.91 -11.12 1.67
C GLN A 149 -26.75 -10.14 1.81
N ALA A 150 -26.58 -9.51 2.98
CA ALA A 150 -25.48 -8.59 3.24
C ALA A 150 -24.10 -9.25 3.05
N LEU A 151 -23.96 -10.52 3.43
CA LEU A 151 -22.74 -11.30 3.18
C LEU A 151 -22.50 -11.56 1.68
N LEU A 152 -23.56 -11.90 0.93
CA LEU A 152 -23.46 -12.12 -0.51
C LEU A 152 -23.12 -10.84 -1.26
N ASP A 153 -23.71 -9.71 -0.86
CA ASP A 153 -23.43 -8.40 -1.45
C ASP A 153 -21.97 -7.98 -1.17
N TYR A 154 -21.48 -8.23 0.05
CA TYR A 154 -20.08 -8.00 0.40
C TYR A 154 -19.13 -8.90 -0.40
N GLU A 155 -19.42 -10.19 -0.52
CA GLU A 155 -18.64 -11.13 -1.34
C GLU A 155 -18.60 -10.67 -2.80
N HIS A 156 -19.74 -10.27 -3.36
CA HIS A 156 -19.83 -9.75 -4.71
C HIS A 156 -18.99 -8.47 -4.88
N ALA A 157 -19.07 -7.54 -3.94
CA ALA A 157 -18.26 -6.33 -3.94
C ALA A 157 -16.75 -6.63 -3.89
N LEU A 158 -16.32 -7.64 -3.12
CA LEU A 158 -14.92 -8.08 -3.07
C LEU A 158 -14.43 -8.67 -4.40
N LYS A 159 -15.29 -9.40 -5.12
CA LYS A 159 -14.97 -9.92 -6.46
C LYS A 159 -14.78 -8.77 -7.46
N LEU A 160 -15.67 -7.77 -7.44
CA LEU A 160 -15.51 -6.56 -8.25
C LEU A 160 -14.24 -5.78 -7.89
N LYS A 161 -13.91 -5.66 -6.60
CA LYS A 161 -12.65 -5.07 -6.14
C LYS A 161 -11.44 -5.81 -6.69
N PHE A 162 -11.44 -7.14 -6.63
CA PHE A 162 -10.36 -7.95 -7.16
C PHE A 162 -10.18 -7.75 -8.67
N GLU A 163 -11.27 -7.72 -9.43
CA GLU A 163 -11.25 -7.43 -10.87
C GLU A 163 -10.65 -6.04 -11.17
N VAL A 164 -11.12 -5.00 -10.48
CA VAL A 164 -10.63 -3.62 -10.68
C VAL A 164 -9.17 -3.46 -10.27
N ASP A 165 -8.75 -4.04 -9.13
CA ASP A 165 -7.36 -3.98 -8.68
C ASP A 165 -6.45 -4.70 -9.71
N ALA A 166 -6.85 -5.86 -10.26
CA ALA A 166 -6.08 -6.58 -11.30
C ALA A 166 -5.92 -5.80 -12.62
N ILE A 167 -6.92 -5.00 -13.00
CA ILE A 167 -6.85 -4.10 -14.16
C ILE A 167 -5.90 -2.91 -13.88
N MET A 168 -5.90 -2.42 -12.63
CA MET A 168 -5.20 -1.19 -12.26
C MET A 168 -3.74 -1.38 -11.85
N GLU A 169 -3.36 -2.53 -11.30
CA GLU A 169 -2.02 -2.78 -10.76
C GLU A 169 -0.93 -2.88 -11.83
N LEU A 170 -1.21 -3.50 -12.97
CA LEU A 170 -0.24 -3.64 -14.07
C LEU A 170 -0.54 -2.63 -15.17
N SER A 171 0.42 -1.76 -15.47
CA SER A 171 0.29 -0.81 -16.59
C SER A 171 0.00 -1.49 -17.93
N SER A 172 0.40 -2.75 -18.10
CA SER A 172 0.08 -3.57 -19.28
C SER A 172 -1.41 -3.93 -19.42
N ASN A 173 -2.16 -3.94 -18.31
CA ASN A 173 -3.58 -4.31 -18.27
C ASN A 173 -4.51 -3.09 -18.39
N GLN A 174 -3.96 -1.87 -18.30
CA GLN A 174 -4.67 -0.61 -18.47
C GLN A 174 -4.97 -0.30 -19.95
N THR A 175 -5.52 -1.28 -20.65
CA THR A 175 -6.04 -1.13 -22.01
C THR A 175 -7.34 -0.33 -21.98
N GLU A 176 -7.73 0.28 -23.12
CA GLU A 176 -9.01 1.00 -23.22
C GLU A 176 -10.19 0.13 -22.78
N ALA A 177 -10.22 -1.15 -23.20
CA ALA A 177 -11.24 -2.11 -22.79
C ALA A 177 -11.23 -2.37 -21.26
N GLY A 178 -10.06 -2.40 -20.63
CA GLY A 178 -9.94 -2.52 -19.18
C GLY A 178 -10.49 -1.29 -18.45
N LEU A 179 -10.21 -0.08 -18.97
CA LEU A 179 -10.75 1.17 -18.42
C LEU A 179 -12.27 1.26 -18.62
N ASP A 180 -12.79 0.86 -19.78
CA ASP A 180 -14.24 0.74 -20.04
C ASP A 180 -14.91 -0.20 -19.05
N ARG A 181 -14.25 -1.32 -18.73
CA ARG A 181 -14.76 -2.28 -17.74
C ARG A 181 -14.86 -1.67 -16.35
N VAL A 182 -13.86 -0.89 -15.90
CA VAL A 182 -13.93 -0.18 -14.61
C VAL A 182 -15.10 0.81 -14.58
N ILE A 183 -15.36 1.54 -15.68
CA ILE A 183 -16.48 2.46 -15.79
C ILE A 183 -17.82 1.72 -15.79
N ALA A 184 -17.91 0.57 -16.44
CA ALA A 184 -19.10 -0.27 -16.40
C ALA A 184 -19.41 -0.76 -14.97
N ILE A 185 -18.38 -1.17 -14.22
CA ILE A 185 -18.51 -1.54 -12.81
C ILE A 185 -18.98 -0.34 -11.97
N PHE A 186 -18.45 0.86 -12.23
CA PHE A 186 -18.94 2.08 -11.56
C PHE A 186 -20.44 2.29 -11.78
N HIS A 187 -20.91 2.19 -13.02
CA HIS A 187 -22.34 2.33 -13.32
C HIS A 187 -23.21 1.26 -12.67
N GLN A 188 -22.69 0.05 -12.52
CA GLN A 188 -23.39 -1.05 -11.85
C GLN A 188 -23.59 -0.78 -10.35
N VAL A 189 -22.65 -0.12 -9.67
CA VAL A 189 -22.66 0.00 -8.21
C VAL A 189 -23.06 1.39 -7.69
N TYR A 190 -23.07 2.42 -8.53
CA TYR A 190 -23.21 3.81 -8.08
C TYR A 190 -24.58 4.09 -7.43
N GLU A 191 -25.69 3.69 -8.06
CA GLU A 191 -27.03 3.92 -7.52
C GLU A 191 -27.27 3.12 -6.22
N ASP A 192 -26.92 1.83 -6.22
CA ASP A 192 -27.01 0.98 -5.03
C ASP A 192 -26.15 1.51 -3.88
N TRP A 193 -24.96 2.05 -4.19
CA TRP A 193 -24.11 2.69 -3.20
C TRP A 193 -24.75 3.95 -2.61
N GLN A 194 -25.41 4.80 -3.41
CA GLN A 194 -26.10 5.99 -2.90
C GLN A 194 -27.23 5.60 -1.94
N VAL A 195 -28.04 4.61 -2.29
CA VAL A 195 -29.12 4.09 -1.44
C VAL A 195 -28.54 3.56 -0.11
N LEU A 196 -27.46 2.78 -0.19
CA LEU A 196 -26.84 2.20 1.00
C LEU A 196 -26.23 3.29 1.91
N VAL A 197 -25.61 4.32 1.34
CA VAL A 197 -25.12 5.49 2.09
C VAL A 197 -26.26 6.18 2.83
N MET A 198 -27.40 6.43 2.16
CA MET A 198 -28.56 7.06 2.78
C MET A 198 -29.10 6.22 3.95
N CYS A 199 -29.29 4.92 3.75
CA CYS A 199 -29.74 4.01 4.80
C CYS A 199 -28.82 4.02 6.03
N GLU A 200 -27.50 3.99 5.82
CA GLU A 200 -26.52 4.03 6.91
C GLU A 200 -26.48 5.38 7.62
N GLN A 201 -26.70 6.48 6.90
CA GLN A 201 -26.82 7.83 7.48
C GLN A 201 -28.06 7.94 8.37
N ASP A 202 -29.20 7.42 7.90
CA ASP A 202 -30.45 7.42 8.64
C ASP A 202 -30.34 6.58 9.91
N GLN A 203 -29.73 5.39 9.81
CA GLN A 203 -29.43 4.56 10.98
C GLN A 203 -28.52 5.29 11.95
N GLU A 204 -27.40 5.89 11.49
CA GLU A 204 -26.51 6.64 12.38
C GLU A 204 -27.23 7.83 13.06
N MET A 205 -28.18 8.46 12.39
CA MET A 205 -28.99 9.52 12.96
C MET A 205 -29.96 9.00 14.03
N GLN A 206 -30.66 7.89 13.76
CA GLN A 206 -31.58 7.27 14.72
C GLN A 206 -30.85 6.86 16.01
N ILE A 207 -29.69 6.20 15.89
CA ILE A 207 -28.90 5.80 17.04
C ILE A 207 -28.41 7.00 17.86
N LYS A 208 -28.05 8.13 17.23
CA LYS A 208 -27.69 9.37 17.94
C LYS A 208 -28.83 9.93 18.77
N ILE A 209 -30.08 9.70 18.35
CA ILE A 209 -31.28 10.17 19.05
C ILE A 209 -31.62 9.23 20.21
N GLU A 210 -31.42 7.92 20.04
CA GLU A 210 -31.81 6.88 21.01
C GLU A 210 -30.76 6.63 22.10
N SER A 211 -29.48 6.95 21.86
CA SER A 211 -28.40 6.70 22.82
C SER A 211 -28.44 7.66 24.02
N THR A 212 -28.85 7.18 25.20
CA THR A 212 -28.74 7.87 26.50
C THR A 212 -27.43 7.59 27.25
N ASP A 213 -26.68 6.55 26.87
CA ASP A 213 -25.38 6.16 27.44
C ASP A 213 -24.20 6.40 26.47
N ASP A 214 -22.97 6.48 27.01
CA ASP A 214 -21.71 6.95 26.35
C ASP A 214 -21.67 6.75 24.81
N PRO A 215 -22.06 7.79 24.03
CA PRO A 215 -22.23 7.71 22.58
C PRO A 215 -20.94 7.40 21.81
N LEU A 216 -19.78 7.56 22.47
CA LEU A 216 -18.48 7.41 21.83
C LEU A 216 -18.07 5.95 21.69
N HIS A 217 -18.41 5.07 22.63
CA HIS A 217 -17.98 3.67 22.59
C HIS A 217 -18.65 2.90 21.43
N ASP A 218 -19.97 3.05 21.29
CA ASP A 218 -20.76 2.36 20.26
C ASP A 218 -20.45 2.89 18.85
N ARG A 219 -20.24 4.21 18.70
CA ARG A 219 -19.89 4.82 17.40
C ARG A 219 -18.53 4.34 16.87
N ARG A 220 -17.55 4.15 17.75
CA ARG A 220 -16.18 3.70 17.40
C ARG A 220 -16.15 2.24 16.97
N ALA A 221 -16.87 1.38 17.70
CA ALA A 221 -17.02 -0.05 17.38
C ALA A 221 -17.64 -0.28 16.00
N ARG A 222 -18.63 0.53 15.64
CA ARG A 222 -19.36 0.41 14.37
C ARG A 222 -18.54 0.82 13.15
N TYR A 223 -17.68 1.84 13.28
CA TYR A 223 -16.92 2.32 12.12
C TYR A 223 -15.96 1.25 11.57
N TYR A 224 -15.25 0.54 12.45
CA TYR A 224 -14.43 -0.60 12.01
C TYR A 224 -15.28 -1.71 11.36
N ALA A 225 -16.43 -2.04 11.95
CA ALA A 225 -17.32 -3.07 11.42
C ALA A 225 -17.86 -2.73 10.02
N ARG A 226 -18.10 -1.43 9.71
CA ARG A 226 -18.52 -0.96 8.38
C ARG A 226 -17.57 -1.39 7.25
N ARG A 227 -16.29 -1.70 7.55
CA ARG A 227 -15.32 -2.22 6.57
C ARG A 227 -15.76 -3.52 5.91
N PHE A 228 -16.63 -4.28 6.58
CA PHE A 228 -17.17 -5.55 6.12
C PHE A 228 -18.54 -5.40 5.44
N THR A 229 -18.91 -4.18 5.04
CA THR A 229 -20.12 -3.90 4.25
C THR A 229 -19.76 -3.69 2.78
N ALA A 230 -20.72 -3.96 1.90
CA ALA A 230 -20.56 -3.71 0.46
C ALA A 230 -20.26 -2.23 0.18
N GLY A 231 -20.93 -1.31 0.90
CA GLY A 231 -20.73 0.14 0.79
C GLY A 231 -19.28 0.59 0.95
N TRP A 232 -18.54 -0.01 1.88
CA TRP A 232 -17.12 0.30 2.07
C TRP A 232 -16.26 -0.07 0.85
N VAL A 233 -16.55 -1.22 0.26
CA VAL A 233 -15.82 -1.73 -0.92
C VAL A 233 -16.22 -0.92 -2.14
N TRP A 234 -17.51 -0.65 -2.35
CA TRP A 234 -17.99 0.22 -3.43
C TRP A 234 -17.41 1.62 -3.34
N THR A 235 -17.28 2.21 -2.16
CA THR A 235 -16.60 3.52 -1.98
C THR A 235 -15.16 3.51 -2.52
N ARG A 236 -14.44 2.39 -2.36
CA ARG A 236 -13.10 2.22 -3.00
C ARG A 236 -13.21 2.09 -4.52
N LEU A 237 -14.21 1.38 -5.03
CA LEU A 237 -14.43 1.25 -6.47
C LEU A 237 -14.72 2.61 -7.11
N LEU A 238 -15.57 3.44 -6.48
CA LEU A 238 -15.84 4.81 -6.90
C LEU A 238 -14.57 5.66 -6.94
N PHE A 239 -13.73 5.58 -5.90
CA PHE A 239 -12.41 6.23 -5.89
C PHE A 239 -11.55 5.79 -7.09
N LYS A 240 -11.47 4.49 -7.36
CA LYS A 240 -10.70 3.97 -8.51
C LYS A 240 -11.31 4.39 -9.85
N ALA A 241 -12.64 4.45 -9.97
CA ALA A 241 -13.33 4.94 -11.15
C ALA A 241 -13.04 6.43 -11.40
N ALA A 242 -12.98 7.26 -10.36
CA ALA A 242 -12.57 8.67 -10.49
C ALA A 242 -11.15 8.81 -11.07
N VAL A 243 -10.21 7.96 -10.65
CA VAL A 243 -8.86 7.89 -11.25
C VAL A 243 -8.92 7.49 -12.74
N VAL A 244 -9.85 6.61 -13.13
CA VAL A 244 -10.06 6.25 -14.53
C VAL A 244 -10.67 7.41 -15.33
N PHE A 245 -11.66 8.13 -14.80
CA PHE A 245 -12.20 9.33 -15.44
C PHE A 245 -11.12 10.40 -15.66
N ALA A 246 -10.21 10.58 -14.69
CA ALA A 246 -9.06 11.45 -14.83
C ALA A 246 -8.17 11.06 -16.03
N LYS A 247 -7.88 9.76 -16.20
CA LYS A 247 -7.08 9.23 -17.31
C LYS A 247 -7.76 9.43 -18.67
N ARG A 248 -9.10 9.43 -18.71
CA ARG A 248 -9.89 9.72 -19.91
C ARG A 248 -10.13 11.20 -20.16
N HIS A 249 -9.61 12.06 -19.30
CA HIS A 249 -9.87 13.51 -19.32
C HIS A 249 -11.37 13.86 -19.17
N GLU A 250 -12.16 12.97 -18.57
CA GLU A 250 -13.59 13.18 -18.25
C GLU A 250 -13.73 13.93 -16.92
N TYR A 251 -13.15 15.13 -16.84
CA TYR A 251 -13.00 15.89 -15.58
C TYR A 251 -14.34 16.30 -14.93
N SER A 252 -15.40 16.47 -15.73
CA SER A 252 -16.75 16.74 -15.19
C SER A 252 -17.26 15.57 -14.36
N ARG A 253 -17.13 14.34 -14.88
CA ARG A 253 -17.55 13.12 -14.17
C ARG A 253 -16.65 12.82 -13.00
N GLU A 254 -15.35 13.05 -13.15
CA GLU A 254 -14.40 12.95 -12.05
C GLU A 254 -14.82 13.88 -10.88
N HIS A 255 -15.20 15.13 -11.18
CA HIS A 255 -15.68 16.11 -10.19
C HIS A 255 -16.98 15.68 -9.49
N GLU A 256 -17.93 15.13 -10.23
CA GLU A 256 -19.18 14.58 -9.68
C GLU A 256 -18.91 13.47 -8.65
N VAL A 257 -18.01 12.53 -8.99
CA VAL A 257 -17.65 11.43 -8.08
C VAL A 257 -16.98 11.96 -6.81
N TRP A 258 -16.03 12.91 -6.92
CA TRP A 258 -15.42 13.50 -5.72
C TRP A 258 -16.42 14.27 -4.85
N THR A 259 -17.38 14.94 -5.48
CA THR A 259 -18.45 15.66 -4.77
C THR A 259 -19.35 14.67 -4.02
N ALA A 260 -19.72 13.55 -4.65
CA ALA A 260 -20.50 12.49 -4.01
C ALA A 260 -19.73 11.79 -2.87
N LEU A 261 -18.43 11.52 -3.05
CA LEU A 261 -17.60 10.92 -2.02
C LEU A 261 -17.42 11.85 -0.81
N LEU A 262 -17.30 13.16 -1.03
CA LEU A 262 -17.15 14.15 0.03
C LEU A 262 -18.45 14.50 0.75
N SER A 263 -19.61 14.34 0.10
CA SER A 263 -20.92 14.63 0.71
C SER A 263 -21.31 13.61 1.79
N GLN A 264 -20.91 12.35 1.62
CA GLN A 264 -21.13 11.31 2.62
C GLN A 264 -20.09 11.35 3.76
N LYS A 265 -20.48 10.88 4.95
CA LYS A 265 -19.64 10.85 6.16
C LYS A 265 -19.62 9.47 6.85
N ILE A 266 -19.92 8.42 6.10
CA ILE A 266 -20.13 7.06 6.61
C ILE A 266 -18.93 6.17 6.31
N PHE A 267 -18.44 6.21 5.07
CA PHE A 267 -17.42 5.31 4.57
C PHE A 267 -16.12 6.06 4.29
N ARG A 268 -14.99 5.43 4.66
CA ARG A 268 -13.63 5.89 4.35
C ARG A 268 -13.35 7.35 4.75
N VAL A 269 -13.80 7.77 5.92
CA VAL A 269 -13.66 9.15 6.40
C VAL A 269 -12.20 9.60 6.51
N GLY A 270 -11.27 8.69 6.85
CA GLY A 270 -9.84 9.01 6.88
C GLY A 270 -9.21 9.30 5.50
N ARG A 271 -9.92 9.08 4.39
CA ARG A 271 -9.44 9.38 3.03
C ARG A 271 -9.89 10.73 2.49
N ARG A 272 -10.66 11.50 3.26
CA ARG A 272 -11.28 12.75 2.79
C ARG A 272 -10.26 13.81 2.37
N GLY A 273 -9.11 13.88 3.04
CA GLY A 273 -8.06 14.86 2.68
C GLY A 273 -7.52 14.67 1.26
N GLU A 274 -7.35 13.42 0.82
CA GLU A 274 -6.99 13.09 -0.57
C GLU A 274 -8.08 13.53 -1.55
N TRP A 275 -9.35 13.32 -1.20
CA TRP A 275 -10.49 13.71 -2.04
C TRP A 275 -10.60 15.24 -2.17
N TYR A 276 -10.38 15.98 -1.07
CA TYR A 276 -10.34 17.45 -1.10
C TYR A 276 -9.22 17.98 -1.98
N ASP A 277 -7.99 17.47 -1.84
CA ASP A 277 -6.87 17.95 -2.66
C ASP A 277 -7.10 17.65 -4.15
N ARG A 278 -7.61 16.45 -4.47
CA ARG A 278 -7.91 16.09 -5.87
C ARG A 278 -9.05 16.92 -6.45
N LYS A 279 -10.16 17.12 -5.72
CA LYS A 279 -11.28 17.97 -6.15
C LYS A 279 -10.83 19.41 -6.41
N ALA A 280 -10.06 19.99 -5.48
CA ALA A 280 -9.53 21.35 -5.63
C ALA A 280 -8.57 21.48 -6.83
N LEU A 281 -7.77 20.44 -7.12
CA LEU A 281 -6.92 20.41 -8.30
C LEU A 281 -7.75 20.47 -9.59
N ILE A 282 -8.84 19.72 -9.67
CA ILE A 282 -9.71 19.68 -10.85
C ILE A 282 -10.40 21.02 -11.05
N GLU A 283 -10.97 21.57 -9.97
CA GLU A 283 -11.60 22.89 -9.97
C GLU A 283 -10.60 23.99 -10.35
N GLN A 284 -9.34 23.88 -9.97
CA GLN A 284 -8.34 24.87 -10.33
C GLN A 284 -7.95 24.84 -11.81
N HIS A 285 -7.77 23.65 -12.39
CA HIS A 285 -7.10 23.48 -13.69
C HIS A 285 -8.02 23.11 -14.86
N TYR A 286 -9.14 22.44 -14.61
CA TYR A 286 -9.95 21.83 -15.67
C TYR A 286 -11.38 22.38 -15.79
N ASN A 287 -11.78 23.29 -14.90
CA ASN A 287 -13.07 24.00 -14.92
C ASN A 287 -14.27 23.08 -15.24
N PRO A 288 -14.51 22.05 -14.41
CA PRO A 288 -15.49 20.99 -14.71
C PRO A 288 -16.95 21.49 -14.80
N LEU A 289 -17.25 22.67 -14.26
CA LEU A 289 -18.60 23.25 -14.19
C LEU A 289 -18.85 24.34 -15.25
N ALA A 290 -17.99 24.47 -16.26
CA ALA A 290 -18.11 25.50 -17.29
C ALA A 290 -19.27 25.23 -18.26
N LEU A 291 -20.35 26.02 -18.15
CA LEU A 291 -21.38 26.15 -19.17
C LEU A 291 -21.11 27.42 -20.00
N GLY A 292 -20.43 27.29 -21.14
CA GLY A 292 -20.35 28.32 -22.18
C GLY A 292 -19.03 29.13 -22.31
N PRO A 293 -18.88 29.92 -23.39
CA PRO A 293 -17.58 30.40 -23.92
C PRO A 293 -17.00 31.69 -23.30
N THR A 294 -17.45 32.16 -22.13
CA THR A 294 -16.78 33.29 -21.44
C THR A 294 -15.62 32.78 -20.58
N ALA A 295 -14.49 32.50 -21.24
CA ALA A 295 -13.33 31.80 -20.67
C ALA A 295 -12.76 32.45 -19.40
N GLU A 296 -12.61 33.78 -19.34
CA GLU A 296 -11.95 34.43 -18.20
C GLU A 296 -12.80 34.47 -16.92
N VAL A 297 -14.09 34.77 -17.03
CA VAL A 297 -15.02 34.82 -15.88
C VAL A 297 -15.21 33.41 -15.31
N GLY A 298 -15.25 32.39 -16.18
CA GLY A 298 -15.31 30.99 -15.80
C GLY A 298 -14.07 30.54 -15.02
N VAL A 299 -12.86 30.86 -15.51
CA VAL A 299 -11.60 30.51 -14.83
C VAL A 299 -11.52 31.14 -13.43
N ARG A 300 -11.91 32.42 -13.29
CA ARG A 300 -11.89 33.08 -11.97
C ARG A 300 -12.90 32.46 -11.00
N LYS A 301 -14.09 32.08 -11.48
CA LYS A 301 -15.10 31.37 -10.68
C LYS A 301 -14.59 29.99 -10.23
N SER A 302 -13.96 29.26 -11.14
CA SER A 302 -13.40 27.93 -10.86
C SER A 302 -12.28 27.98 -9.81
N LYS A 303 -11.39 28.98 -9.88
CA LYS A 303 -10.37 29.21 -8.85
C LYS A 303 -10.96 29.57 -7.49
N ARG A 304 -12.08 30.30 -7.45
CA ARG A 304 -12.79 30.58 -6.17
C ARG A 304 -13.40 29.30 -5.59
N LEU A 305 -14.01 28.47 -6.43
CA LEU A 305 -14.54 27.19 -5.98
C LEU A 305 -13.43 26.27 -5.44
N ALA A 306 -12.28 26.22 -6.12
CA ALA A 306 -11.11 25.49 -5.63
C ALA A 306 -10.62 26.02 -4.27
N LEU A 307 -10.65 27.34 -4.07
CA LEU A 307 -10.30 27.97 -2.80
C LEU A 307 -11.28 27.57 -1.70
N GLU A 308 -12.58 27.63 -1.96
CA GLU A 308 -13.64 27.18 -1.05
C GLU A 308 -13.49 25.70 -0.69
N THR A 309 -13.19 24.83 -1.67
CA THR A 309 -12.93 23.41 -1.44
C THR A 309 -11.72 23.19 -0.53
N CYS A 310 -10.62 23.93 -0.72
CA CYS A 310 -9.46 23.81 0.17
C CYS A 310 -9.76 24.28 1.60
N VAL A 311 -10.48 25.39 1.75
CA VAL A 311 -10.89 25.91 3.07
C VAL A 311 -11.81 24.91 3.76
N ALA A 312 -12.79 24.35 3.05
CA ALA A 312 -13.67 23.31 3.57
C ALA A 312 -12.87 22.07 4.01
N GLY A 313 -11.84 21.67 3.25
CA GLY A 313 -10.95 20.57 3.61
C GLY A 313 -10.17 20.81 4.90
N LEU A 314 -9.72 22.03 5.17
CA LEU A 314 -9.05 22.41 6.43
C LEU A 314 -10.01 22.54 7.62
N GLN A 315 -11.28 22.83 7.36
CA GLN A 315 -12.32 22.90 8.40
C GLN A 315 -12.92 21.53 8.74
N ASP A 316 -12.72 20.53 7.88
CA ASP A 316 -13.22 19.19 8.10
C ASP A 316 -12.37 18.45 9.15
N VAL A 317 -13.04 18.01 10.22
CA VAL A 317 -12.42 17.31 11.37
C VAL A 317 -11.83 15.96 10.97
N ASP A 318 -12.37 15.32 9.93
CA ASP A 318 -11.92 14.01 9.47
C ASP A 318 -10.76 14.11 8.44
N THR A 319 -10.33 15.33 8.07
CA THR A 319 -9.17 15.54 7.20
C THR A 319 -7.88 15.35 8.00
N HIS A 320 -7.18 14.24 7.74
CA HIS A 320 -5.86 13.95 8.31
C HIS A 320 -4.86 15.09 8.07
N GLN A 321 -4.00 15.34 9.05
CA GLN A 321 -3.07 16.48 9.07
C GLN A 321 -2.06 16.43 7.91
N ILE A 322 -1.75 15.23 7.42
CA ILE A 322 -0.85 15.03 6.28
C ILE A 322 -1.28 15.80 5.01
N TYR A 323 -2.59 16.02 4.84
CA TYR A 323 -3.14 16.71 3.67
C TYR A 323 -3.23 18.22 3.87
N HIS A 324 -3.14 18.72 5.12
CA HIS A 324 -3.33 20.13 5.43
C HIS A 324 -2.31 21.00 4.71
N HIS A 325 -1.03 20.59 4.70
CA HIS A 325 0.03 21.36 4.04
C HIS A 325 -0.20 21.52 2.53
N ALA A 326 -0.66 20.46 1.84
CA ALA A 326 -0.97 20.53 0.41
C ALA A 326 -2.12 21.52 0.13
N LEU A 327 -3.18 21.47 0.97
CA LEU A 327 -4.32 22.38 0.88
C LEU A 327 -3.92 23.83 1.19
N GLN A 328 -3.12 24.07 2.23
CA GLN A 328 -2.60 25.39 2.60
C GLN A 328 -1.77 26.02 1.48
N ASN A 329 -0.85 25.25 0.89
CA ASN A 329 -0.07 25.73 -0.26
C ASN A 329 -0.93 26.04 -1.48
N ARG A 330 -2.04 25.31 -1.67
CA ARG A 330 -3.00 25.62 -2.73
C ARG A 330 -3.77 26.91 -2.43
N ILE A 331 -4.21 27.12 -1.19
CA ILE A 331 -4.86 28.37 -0.74
C ILE A 331 -3.97 29.57 -1.02
N VAL A 332 -2.71 29.56 -0.55
CA VAL A 332 -1.78 30.69 -0.76
C VAL A 332 -1.55 31.00 -2.24
N ARG A 333 -1.50 29.96 -3.10
CA ARG A 333 -1.38 30.14 -4.54
C ARG A 333 -2.67 30.71 -5.16
N LEU A 334 -3.83 30.17 -4.80
CA LEU A 334 -5.13 30.62 -5.30
C LEU A 334 -5.45 32.05 -4.89
N GLU A 335 -5.15 32.44 -3.65
CA GLU A 335 -5.40 33.80 -3.17
C GLU A 335 -4.57 34.85 -3.91
N ARG A 336 -3.32 34.49 -4.23
CA ARG A 336 -2.43 35.29 -5.07
C ARG A 336 -2.97 35.42 -6.48
N ASP A 337 -3.37 34.30 -7.09
CA ASP A 337 -3.96 34.26 -8.43
C ASP A 337 -5.28 35.04 -8.53
N LEU A 338 -6.08 35.06 -7.47
CA LEU A 338 -7.36 35.76 -7.39
C LEU A 338 -7.22 37.25 -7.04
N ASN A 339 -6.00 37.72 -6.75
CA ASN A 339 -5.70 39.06 -6.22
C ASN A 339 -6.54 39.39 -4.97
N THR A 340 -6.59 38.44 -4.03
CA THR A 340 -7.32 38.61 -2.76
C THR A 340 -6.64 39.68 -1.92
N VAL A 341 -7.42 40.57 -1.29
CA VAL A 341 -6.87 41.66 -0.48
C VAL A 341 -6.06 41.08 0.68
N LYS A 342 -4.86 41.62 0.96
CA LYS A 342 -3.96 41.09 2.03
C LYS A 342 -4.65 40.83 3.38
N ARG A 343 -5.63 41.66 3.76
CA ARG A 343 -6.40 41.50 5.02
C ARG A 343 -7.31 40.26 5.06
N GLN A 344 -7.61 39.68 3.90
CA GLN A 344 -8.46 38.50 3.71
C GLN A 344 -7.64 37.26 3.33
N GLN A 345 -6.33 37.40 3.12
CA GLN A 345 -5.46 36.29 2.81
C GLN A 345 -5.23 35.45 4.08
N HIS A 346 -5.19 34.13 3.91
CA HIS A 346 -4.87 33.24 5.01
C HIS A 346 -3.36 33.30 5.30
N ASP A 347 -3.00 33.41 6.58
CA ASP A 347 -1.61 33.42 7.02
C ASP A 347 -1.16 32.05 7.53
N PHE A 348 -0.29 31.40 6.76
CA PHE A 348 0.35 30.12 7.12
C PHE A 348 1.87 30.27 7.35
N SER A 349 2.35 31.49 7.64
CA SER A 349 3.78 31.76 7.88
C SER A 349 4.38 30.92 9.02
N HIS A 350 3.54 30.40 9.92
CA HIS A 350 3.92 29.48 11.00
C HIS A 350 4.27 28.05 10.53
N ILE A 351 4.05 27.70 9.25
CA ILE A 351 4.20 26.34 8.68
C ILE A 351 5.33 26.29 7.62
N LEU A 352 6.33 27.17 7.70
CA LEU A 352 7.43 27.19 6.73
C LEU A 352 8.29 25.91 6.81
N ILE A 353 8.15 25.02 5.83
CA ILE A 353 9.02 23.86 5.64
C ILE A 353 10.43 24.34 5.33
N ARG A 354 11.38 24.04 6.22
CA ARG A 354 12.81 24.16 5.90
C ARG A 354 13.18 22.99 4.99
N LYS A 355 13.80 23.30 3.83
CA LYS A 355 14.39 22.26 3.00
C LYS A 355 15.45 21.49 3.82
N PRO A 356 15.55 20.16 3.65
CA PRO A 356 16.57 19.39 4.36
C PRO A 356 17.95 19.94 4.03
N ALA A 357 18.78 20.06 5.05
CA ALA A 357 20.18 20.40 4.85
C ALA A 357 20.83 19.32 3.98
N LYS A 358 21.84 19.70 3.19
CA LYS A 358 22.61 18.74 2.40
C LYS A 358 24.01 18.66 2.97
N ARG A 359 24.45 17.45 3.29
CA ARG A 359 25.82 17.19 3.72
C ARG A 359 26.52 16.28 2.74
N GLN A 360 27.77 16.58 2.45
CA GLN A 360 28.62 15.70 1.66
C GLN A 360 29.53 14.90 2.58
N VAL A 361 29.57 13.59 2.34
CA VAL A 361 30.50 12.66 2.97
C VAL A 361 31.38 12.09 1.86
N ILE A 362 32.68 12.03 2.11
CA ILE A 362 33.66 11.53 1.15
C ILE A 362 34.19 10.20 1.68
N GLY A 363 34.10 9.15 0.85
CA GLY A 363 34.53 7.80 1.19
C GLY A 363 35.39 7.16 0.11
N MET A 364 36.17 6.15 0.49
CA MET A 364 36.89 5.30 -0.46
C MET A 364 36.03 4.10 -0.82
N ARG A 365 35.62 4.02 -2.10
CA ARG A 365 34.86 2.87 -2.62
C ARG A 365 35.80 1.71 -2.95
N LEU A 366 35.40 0.50 -2.56
CA LEU A 366 36.19 -0.73 -2.69
C LEU A 366 35.73 -1.61 -3.87
N ASP A 367 34.47 -1.47 -4.31
CA ASP A 367 33.88 -2.19 -5.43
C ASP A 367 33.81 -1.35 -6.72
N ASP A 368 33.78 -2.03 -7.87
CA ASP A 368 33.49 -1.38 -9.16
C ASP A 368 31.99 -1.06 -9.27
N PRO A 369 31.58 0.06 -9.89
CA PRO A 369 30.18 0.42 -10.04
C PRO A 369 29.39 -0.58 -10.90
N GLU A 370 28.70 -1.52 -10.27
CA GLU A 370 27.77 -2.44 -10.94
C GLU A 370 26.31 -2.10 -10.59
N THR A 371 25.44 -2.06 -11.61
CA THR A 371 24.01 -1.78 -11.43
C THR A 371 23.34 -2.90 -10.63
N GLY A 372 22.72 -2.56 -9.51
CA GLY A 372 21.93 -3.50 -8.70
C GLY A 372 22.70 -4.22 -7.58
N LYS A 373 23.98 -3.89 -7.35
CA LYS A 373 24.72 -4.32 -6.16
C LYS A 373 24.88 -3.16 -5.17
N HIS A 374 24.80 -3.45 -3.88
CA HIS A 374 25.10 -2.47 -2.84
C HIS A 374 26.57 -2.07 -2.91
N SER A 375 26.83 -0.77 -2.89
CA SER A 375 28.19 -0.21 -2.89
C SER A 375 28.92 -0.58 -1.59
N VAL A 376 30.21 -0.93 -1.71
CA VAL A 376 31.06 -1.32 -0.60
C VAL A 376 32.14 -0.26 -0.38
N TRP A 377 32.24 0.20 0.86
CA TRP A 377 33.11 1.31 1.24
C TRP A 377 34.13 0.86 2.28
N ARG A 378 35.25 1.58 2.39
CA ARG A 378 36.23 1.37 3.46
C ARG A 378 35.77 2.07 4.74
N GLY A 379 35.55 1.30 5.80
CA GLY A 379 35.25 1.82 7.13
C GLY A 379 36.50 2.29 7.88
N LYS A 380 36.30 2.92 9.05
CA LYS A 380 37.34 3.47 9.93
C LYS A 380 38.41 2.45 10.32
N ASP A 381 38.02 1.21 10.55
CA ASP A 381 38.91 0.10 10.93
C ASP A 381 39.56 -0.59 9.71
N GLY A 382 39.36 -0.05 8.50
CA GLY A 382 39.86 -0.61 7.25
C GLY A 382 39.03 -1.77 6.68
N GLY A 383 37.95 -2.16 7.37
CA GLY A 383 36.99 -3.18 6.91
C GLY A 383 36.06 -2.70 5.80
N GLU A 384 35.29 -3.64 5.24
CA GLU A 384 34.25 -3.38 4.25
C GLU A 384 32.93 -3.01 4.95
N VAL A 385 32.36 -1.85 4.63
CA VAL A 385 31.13 -1.32 5.23
C VAL A 385 30.14 -0.84 4.15
N SER A 386 28.86 -0.74 4.52
CA SER A 386 27.84 -0.15 3.65
C SER A 386 27.95 1.38 3.61
N VAL A 387 27.20 2.01 2.71
CA VAL A 387 27.18 3.49 2.57
C VAL A 387 26.56 4.18 3.79
N GLU A 388 25.59 3.52 4.42
CA GLU A 388 24.90 3.96 5.63
C GLU A 388 25.84 3.87 6.83
N GLN A 389 26.57 2.76 6.97
CA GLN A 389 27.56 2.57 8.03
C GLN A 389 28.73 3.57 7.91
N LEU A 390 29.23 3.82 6.70
CA LEU A 390 30.23 4.87 6.44
C LEU A 390 29.72 6.25 6.89
N SER A 391 28.46 6.56 6.57
CA SER A 391 27.85 7.84 6.96
C SER A 391 27.70 7.94 8.48
N LEU A 392 27.30 6.85 9.14
CA LEU A 392 27.19 6.77 10.60
C LEU A 392 28.54 7.04 11.27
N GLU A 393 29.60 6.35 10.84
CA GLU A 393 30.97 6.56 11.34
C GLU A 393 31.43 8.02 11.17
N PHE A 394 31.07 8.66 10.05
CA PHE A 394 31.36 10.07 9.82
C PHE A 394 30.66 10.98 10.86
N TYR A 395 29.37 10.78 11.13
CA TYR A 395 28.66 11.60 12.13
C TYR A 395 29.15 11.34 13.55
N GLU A 396 29.61 10.12 13.87
CA GLU A 396 30.25 9.82 15.15
C GLU A 396 31.50 10.69 15.37
N THR A 397 32.29 10.98 14.32
CA THR A 397 33.43 11.91 14.44
C THR A 397 33.02 13.34 14.78
N LEU A 398 31.78 13.71 14.49
CA LEU A 398 31.18 15.00 14.83
C LEU A 398 30.50 14.99 16.21
N GLY A 399 30.63 13.89 16.97
CA GLY A 399 30.07 13.74 18.31
C GLY A 399 28.60 13.31 18.35
N TRP A 400 28.07 12.75 17.27
CA TRP A 400 26.71 12.19 17.27
C TRP A 400 26.72 10.71 17.67
N ARG A 401 25.66 10.27 18.35
CA ARG A 401 25.31 8.86 18.50
C ARG A 401 24.29 8.50 17.42
N GLY A 402 24.29 7.27 16.90
CA GLY A 402 23.45 6.93 15.77
C GLY A 402 23.07 5.46 15.67
N PHE A 403 21.92 5.21 15.03
CA PHE A 403 21.50 3.89 14.58
C PHE A 403 21.16 3.93 13.10
N HIS A 404 21.57 2.89 12.36
CA HIS A 404 20.96 2.56 11.08
C HIS A 404 19.65 1.81 11.36
N SER A 405 18.54 2.55 11.39
CA SER A 405 17.25 2.05 11.90
C SER A 405 16.12 2.12 10.89
N GLU A 406 16.27 2.83 9.78
CA GLU A 406 15.13 3.24 8.94
C GLU A 406 13.99 3.79 9.85
N ASN A 407 12.76 3.30 9.68
CA ASN A 407 11.61 3.64 10.51
C ASN A 407 11.57 3.00 11.91
N SER A 408 12.45 2.03 12.22
CA SER A 408 12.22 1.08 13.32
C SER A 408 12.31 1.73 14.70
N ILE A 409 13.14 2.76 14.87
CA ILE A 409 13.18 3.55 16.11
C ILE A 409 11.87 4.29 16.33
N VAL A 410 11.36 4.95 15.29
CA VAL A 410 10.13 5.76 15.42
C VAL A 410 8.92 4.86 15.64
N THR A 411 8.84 3.73 14.95
CA THR A 411 7.78 2.74 15.16
C THR A 411 7.88 2.06 16.53
N THR A 412 9.09 1.87 17.06
CA THR A 412 9.30 1.38 18.43
C THR A 412 8.83 2.41 19.45
N LEU A 413 9.21 3.68 19.30
CA LEU A 413 8.73 4.77 20.16
C LEU A 413 7.22 4.85 20.13
N PHE A 414 6.59 4.83 18.95
CA PHE A 414 5.14 4.83 18.81
C PHE A 414 4.49 3.64 19.51
N GLY A 415 4.98 2.42 19.27
CA GLY A 415 4.46 1.19 19.88
C GLY A 415 4.52 1.21 21.41
N LEU A 416 5.62 1.70 21.99
CA LEU A 416 5.79 1.81 23.44
C LEU A 416 4.98 2.97 24.05
N LEU A 417 4.94 4.12 23.37
CA LEU A 417 4.21 5.31 23.81
C LEU A 417 2.70 5.19 23.68
N PHE A 418 2.18 4.27 22.88
CA PHE A 418 0.74 4.09 22.63
C PHE A 418 0.26 2.68 22.95
N TRP A 419 1.04 1.86 23.66
CA TRP A 419 0.75 0.45 23.89
C TRP A 419 -0.67 0.18 24.41
N ASP A 420 -1.06 0.83 25.50
CA ASP A 420 -2.40 0.72 26.09
C ASP A 420 -3.52 1.18 25.14
N ILE A 421 -3.23 2.14 24.24
CA ILE A 421 -4.17 2.64 23.23
C ILE A 421 -4.29 1.66 22.06
N LEU A 422 -3.18 1.07 21.62
CA LEU A 422 -3.15 0.04 20.58
C LEU A 422 -4.01 -1.16 21.00
N PHE A 423 -3.95 -1.53 22.27
CA PHE A 423 -4.65 -2.69 22.82
C PHE A 423 -5.96 -2.35 23.56
N LEU A 424 -6.55 -1.18 23.32
CA LEU A 424 -7.90 -0.87 23.79
C LEU A 424 -8.92 -1.91 23.29
N PRO A 425 -9.90 -2.31 24.11
CA PRO A 425 -10.92 -3.30 23.76
C PRO A 425 -11.94 -2.70 22.78
N ILE A 426 -11.55 -2.53 21.53
CA ILE A 426 -12.46 -2.12 20.46
C ILE A 426 -13.12 -3.37 19.86
N PRO A 427 -14.46 -3.43 19.84
CA PRO A 427 -15.17 -4.58 19.33
C PRO A 427 -14.75 -4.98 17.91
N GLY A 428 -14.46 -6.26 17.71
CA GLY A 428 -14.15 -6.85 16.40
C GLY A 428 -12.72 -6.68 15.91
N VAL A 429 -11.93 -5.80 16.55
CA VAL A 429 -10.53 -5.53 16.18
C VAL A 429 -9.59 -6.65 16.65
N PHE A 430 -9.87 -7.26 17.80
CA PHE A 430 -9.13 -8.40 18.35
C PHE A 430 -9.97 -9.67 18.28
N GLN A 431 -9.66 -10.55 17.33
CA GLN A 431 -10.37 -11.79 17.05
C GLN A 431 -9.69 -13.02 17.66
N THR A 432 -8.40 -12.95 17.96
CA THR A 432 -7.62 -14.04 18.56
C THR A 432 -6.62 -13.49 19.55
N ALA A 433 -6.20 -14.31 20.51
CA ALA A 433 -5.13 -13.96 21.45
C ALA A 433 -3.71 -13.94 20.82
N PHE A 434 -3.61 -14.11 19.50
CA PHE A 434 -2.34 -14.22 18.76
C PHE A 434 -2.10 -13.07 17.79
N GLN A 435 -2.74 -11.93 18.04
CA GLN A 435 -2.50 -10.69 17.29
C GLN A 435 -1.42 -9.85 17.95
N THR A 436 -0.52 -9.33 17.12
CA THR A 436 0.58 -8.42 17.50
C THR A 436 0.21 -6.95 17.31
N ALA A 437 -0.94 -6.71 16.69
CA ALA A 437 -1.50 -5.40 16.38
C ALA A 437 -3.03 -5.50 16.31
N PRO A 438 -3.73 -4.39 16.58
CA PRO A 438 -5.14 -4.31 16.26
C PRO A 438 -5.35 -4.40 14.73
N LEU A 439 -6.38 -5.13 14.26
CA LEU A 439 -6.64 -5.33 12.82
C LEU A 439 -6.97 -4.04 12.05
N ASP A 440 -7.29 -2.96 12.76
CA ASP A 440 -7.58 -1.67 12.17
C ASP A 440 -6.35 -0.76 12.04
N LEU A 441 -5.19 -1.09 12.63
CA LEU A 441 -3.99 -0.22 12.66
C LEU A 441 -3.59 0.33 11.29
N ALA A 442 -3.53 -0.54 10.27
CA ALA A 442 -3.17 -0.16 8.91
C ALA A 442 -4.38 0.26 8.05
N THR A 443 -5.45 0.73 8.69
CA THR A 443 -6.69 1.15 8.03
C THR A 443 -7.05 2.57 8.45
N ASP A 444 -7.87 3.23 7.65
CA ASP A 444 -8.50 4.53 7.92
C ASP A 444 -9.55 4.48 9.06
N ALA A 445 -9.70 3.33 9.76
CA ALA A 445 -10.53 3.19 10.94
C ALA A 445 -9.78 3.33 12.27
N PHE A 446 -8.46 3.17 12.30
CA PHE A 446 -7.70 3.18 13.56
C PHE A 446 -7.84 4.49 14.32
N TYR A 447 -7.56 5.61 13.63
CA TYR A 447 -7.60 6.94 14.24
C TYR A 447 -9.00 7.35 14.67
N PRO A 448 -10.05 7.30 13.81
CA PRO A 448 -11.41 7.67 14.22
C PRO A 448 -11.91 6.84 15.41
N SER A 449 -11.60 5.55 15.45
CA SER A 449 -12.02 4.63 16.52
C SER A 449 -11.34 4.91 17.86
N ARG A 450 -10.23 5.67 17.89
CA ARG A 450 -9.46 5.98 19.12
C ARG A 450 -9.20 7.48 19.30
N ALA A 451 -9.85 8.34 18.54
CA ALA A 451 -9.49 9.76 18.42
C ALA A 451 -9.35 10.47 19.77
N SER A 452 -10.26 10.26 20.73
CA SER A 452 -10.14 10.90 22.06
C SER A 452 -8.95 10.38 22.86
N ALA A 453 -8.72 9.07 22.90
CA ALA A 453 -7.58 8.49 23.62
C ALA A 453 -6.25 8.89 22.99
N LEU A 454 -6.18 8.88 21.66
CA LEU A 454 -5.03 9.34 20.88
C LEU A 454 -4.73 10.81 21.15
N ASN A 455 -5.73 11.70 21.04
CA ASN A 455 -5.52 13.12 21.27
C ASN A 455 -5.11 13.44 22.72
N LEU A 456 -5.67 12.72 23.71
CA LEU A 456 -5.25 12.86 25.11
C LEU A 456 -3.78 12.43 25.31
N ARG A 457 -3.37 11.30 24.71
CA ARG A 457 -1.98 10.82 24.76
C ARG A 457 -1.01 11.76 24.07
N LEU A 458 -1.40 12.29 22.90
CA LEU A 458 -0.60 13.28 22.17
C LEU A 458 -0.39 14.53 23.03
N ALA A 459 -1.45 15.06 23.66
CA ALA A 459 -1.33 16.19 24.59
C ALA A 459 -0.45 15.86 25.80
N ALA A 460 -0.52 14.64 26.34
CA ALA A 460 0.36 14.20 27.44
C ALA A 460 1.83 14.15 27.01
N ILE A 461 2.12 13.69 25.79
CA ILE A 461 3.48 13.69 25.22
C ILE A 461 3.98 15.12 25.03
N GLU A 462 3.16 16.03 24.49
CA GLU A 462 3.51 17.45 24.35
C GLU A 462 3.81 18.12 25.70
N ASN A 463 3.17 17.66 26.78
CA ASN A 463 3.41 18.10 28.15
C ASN A 463 4.57 17.36 28.86
N GLY A 464 5.38 16.59 28.12
CA GLY A 464 6.63 16.00 28.62
C GLY A 464 6.49 14.63 29.28
N LYS A 465 5.34 13.95 29.17
CA LYS A 465 5.15 12.61 29.77
C LYS A 465 5.78 11.44 29.00
N ALA A 466 6.47 11.69 27.90
CA ALA A 466 7.01 10.65 27.03
C ALA A 466 7.93 9.66 27.78
N ALA A 467 8.84 10.17 28.61
CA ALA A 467 9.80 9.33 29.34
C ALA A 467 9.11 8.39 30.35
N GLU A 468 8.14 8.91 31.10
CA GLU A 468 7.34 8.14 32.06
C GLU A 468 6.58 7.01 31.36
N LEU A 469 5.92 7.31 30.24
CA LEU A 469 5.17 6.34 29.44
C LEU A 469 6.09 5.24 28.87
N LEU A 470 7.25 5.63 28.32
CA LEU A 470 8.23 4.67 27.80
C LEU A 470 8.72 3.72 28.89
N GLN A 471 9.11 4.25 30.04
CA GLN A 471 9.59 3.44 31.18
C GLN A 471 8.52 2.49 31.70
N ALA A 472 7.28 2.97 31.84
CA ALA A 472 6.16 2.17 32.32
C ALA A 472 5.89 0.97 31.39
N THR A 473 5.77 1.21 30.08
CA THR A 473 5.53 0.13 29.11
C THR A 473 6.71 -0.83 29.01
N ASP A 474 7.94 -0.32 28.97
CA ASP A 474 9.15 -1.13 28.86
C ASP A 474 9.32 -2.08 30.04
N THR A 475 9.11 -1.58 31.27
CA THR A 475 9.22 -2.37 32.51
C THR A 475 8.26 -3.57 32.52
N ILE A 476 7.05 -3.39 31.98
CA ILE A 476 6.02 -4.44 31.96
C ILE A 476 6.34 -5.52 30.90
N HIS A 477 6.88 -5.12 29.75
CA HIS A 477 6.88 -5.96 28.55
C HIS A 477 8.25 -6.47 28.09
N ARG A 478 9.36 -5.84 28.50
CA ARG A 478 10.72 -6.17 28.05
C ARG A 478 11.16 -7.57 28.45
N ASN A 479 10.89 -7.99 29.69
CA ASN A 479 11.29 -9.31 30.19
C ASN A 479 10.71 -10.48 29.38
N ARG A 480 9.53 -10.29 28.79
CA ARG A 480 8.83 -11.27 27.95
C ARG A 480 9.10 -11.04 26.46
N GLU A 481 9.79 -9.95 26.09
CA GLU A 481 9.92 -9.49 24.71
C GLU A 481 8.57 -9.52 23.99
N THR A 482 7.56 -8.91 24.62
CA THR A 482 6.17 -9.03 24.17
C THR A 482 6.05 -8.51 22.74
N TRP A 483 5.46 -9.29 21.85
CA TRP A 483 5.40 -8.96 20.43
C TRP A 483 4.31 -7.92 20.14
N CYS A 484 4.72 -6.67 20.01
CA CYS A 484 3.92 -5.61 19.40
C CYS A 484 4.48 -5.24 18.03
N VAL A 485 3.60 -4.95 17.06
CA VAL A 485 4.02 -4.42 15.76
C VAL A 485 4.84 -3.14 15.93
N GLY A 486 5.91 -2.99 15.14
CA GLY A 486 6.80 -1.83 15.18
C GLY A 486 7.77 -1.79 16.36
N VAL A 487 7.57 -2.60 17.41
CA VAL A 487 8.46 -2.61 18.59
C VAL A 487 9.65 -3.55 18.37
N ASN A 488 10.86 -2.99 18.49
CA ASN A 488 12.10 -3.73 18.46
C ASN A 488 12.80 -3.69 19.84
N TRP A 489 12.84 -4.83 20.53
CA TRP A 489 13.41 -4.95 21.87
C TRP A 489 14.94 -4.88 21.91
N ASN A 490 15.61 -4.92 20.75
CA ASN A 490 17.08 -4.79 20.66
C ASN A 490 17.56 -3.38 21.03
N TYR A 491 16.68 -2.37 20.97
CA TYR A 491 17.01 -1.03 21.43
C TYR A 491 16.99 -0.97 22.96
N ALA A 492 18.06 -0.44 23.54
CA ALA A 492 18.13 -0.18 24.96
C ALA A 492 17.16 0.94 25.35
N LEU A 493 16.47 0.78 26.48
CA LEU A 493 15.53 1.78 26.99
C LEU A 493 16.20 3.15 27.15
N GLN A 494 17.45 3.17 27.62
CA GLN A 494 18.19 4.42 27.82
C GLN A 494 18.36 5.20 26.51
N ASP A 495 18.67 4.53 25.40
CA ASP A 495 18.80 5.18 24.10
C ASP A 495 17.46 5.72 23.62
N LEU A 496 16.37 4.96 23.81
CA LEU A 496 15.01 5.42 23.45
C LEU A 496 14.58 6.66 24.24
N LEU A 497 14.93 6.74 25.53
CA LEU A 497 14.66 7.90 26.38
C LEU A 497 15.45 9.14 25.92
N GLU A 498 16.73 8.96 25.61
CA GLU A 498 17.57 10.04 25.08
C GLU A 498 17.05 10.53 23.73
N ILE A 499 16.73 9.62 22.81
CA ILE A 499 16.19 9.95 21.50
C ILE A 499 14.86 10.71 21.64
N ALA A 500 13.92 10.22 22.46
CA ALA A 500 12.66 10.90 22.71
C ALA A 500 12.86 12.32 23.29
N SER A 501 13.82 12.47 24.21
CA SER A 501 14.18 13.79 24.76
C SER A 501 14.82 14.70 23.72
N CYS A 502 15.65 14.18 22.82
CA CYS A 502 16.34 14.92 21.77
C CYS A 502 15.42 15.33 20.62
N ILE A 503 14.38 14.53 20.30
CA ILE A 503 13.32 14.92 19.36
C ILE A 503 12.49 16.07 19.97
N GLY A 504 12.24 15.99 21.27
CA GLY A 504 11.47 16.98 22.01
C GLY A 504 9.96 16.72 22.01
N PRO A 505 9.21 17.32 22.96
CA PRO A 505 7.82 16.94 23.23
C PRO A 505 6.86 17.15 22.05
N ARG A 506 6.90 18.34 21.45
CA ARG A 506 6.00 18.71 20.35
C ARG A 506 6.32 17.94 19.07
N PRO A 507 7.58 17.87 18.58
CA PRO A 507 7.88 17.08 17.39
C PRO A 507 7.59 15.60 17.56
N LEU A 508 7.83 15.03 18.74
CA LEU A 508 7.52 13.63 19.02
C LEU A 508 6.01 13.35 18.96
N ALA A 509 5.18 14.23 19.52
CA ALA A 509 3.73 14.11 19.44
C ALA A 509 3.25 14.21 17.98
N GLN A 510 3.74 15.19 17.22
CA GLN A 510 3.37 15.33 15.80
C GLN A 510 3.78 14.09 14.98
N LEU A 511 4.97 13.55 15.23
CA LEU A 511 5.43 12.32 14.59
C LEU A 511 4.52 11.13 14.95
N CYS A 512 4.15 10.97 16.21
CA CYS A 512 3.22 9.93 16.64
C CYS A 512 1.82 10.08 16.04
N ARG A 513 1.34 11.33 15.86
CA ARG A 513 0.06 11.61 15.18
C ARG A 513 0.07 11.12 13.74
N LEU A 514 1.16 11.34 13.00
CA LEU A 514 1.32 10.85 11.63
C LEU A 514 1.17 9.33 11.54
N PHE A 515 1.76 8.58 12.49
CA PHE A 515 1.62 7.13 12.58
C PHE A 515 0.21 6.69 12.98
N ALA A 516 -0.43 7.43 13.88
CA ALA A 516 -1.81 7.14 14.25
C ALA A 516 -2.79 7.35 13.08
N GLU A 517 -2.60 8.38 12.26
CA GLU A 517 -3.48 8.67 11.13
C GLU A 517 -3.24 7.75 9.93
N GLU A 518 -1.99 7.39 9.63
CA GLU A 518 -1.62 6.72 8.36
C GLU A 518 -0.59 5.60 8.50
N TYR A 519 -0.64 4.79 9.57
CA TYR A 519 0.35 3.73 9.84
C TYR A 519 0.73 2.92 8.59
N GLY A 520 -0.25 2.36 7.86
CA GLY A 520 -0.03 1.45 6.73
C GLY A 520 0.76 2.04 5.54
N HIS A 521 0.57 3.32 5.23
CA HIS A 521 1.31 3.99 4.15
C HIS A 521 2.64 4.60 4.63
N ARG A 522 2.91 4.52 5.94
CA ARG A 522 3.96 5.28 6.64
C ARG A 522 4.99 4.39 7.33
N VAL A 523 4.89 3.06 7.24
CA VAL A 523 5.98 2.15 7.67
C VAL A 523 7.09 2.06 6.61
N GLY A 524 7.14 2.89 5.57
CA GLY A 524 8.20 2.84 4.54
C GLY A 524 8.73 4.21 4.18
N GLY A 525 10.04 4.33 4.00
CA GLY A 525 10.70 5.54 3.45
C GLY A 525 11.06 6.64 4.47
N ILE A 526 11.13 6.31 5.77
CA ILE A 526 11.74 7.19 6.79
C ILE A 526 13.26 7.04 6.71
N GLY A 527 13.97 8.17 6.82
CA GLY A 527 15.42 8.28 6.69
C GLY A 527 16.21 7.13 7.31
N ASP A 528 17.28 6.73 6.64
CA ASP A 528 18.08 5.54 6.97
C ASP A 528 18.66 5.60 8.40
N LEU A 529 19.19 6.76 8.79
CA LEU A 529 19.86 6.94 10.08
C LEU A 529 19.04 7.80 11.03
N CYS A 530 18.98 7.38 12.29
CA CYS A 530 18.51 8.19 13.41
C CYS A 530 19.72 8.58 14.27
N MET A 531 20.11 9.85 14.22
CA MET A 531 21.23 10.41 14.96
C MET A 531 20.71 11.25 16.13
N TRP A 532 21.37 11.20 17.28
CA TRP A 532 21.07 12.09 18.40
C TRP A 532 22.35 12.50 19.12
N ASN A 533 22.31 13.68 19.72
CA ASN A 533 23.39 14.19 20.54
C ASN A 533 22.80 14.67 21.89
N PRO A 534 23.05 13.93 22.99
CA PRO A 534 22.50 14.26 24.31
C PRO A 534 22.94 15.62 24.84
N ASP A 535 24.17 16.05 24.53
CA ASP A 535 24.74 17.31 25.02
C ASP A 535 24.04 18.53 24.41
N THR A 536 23.76 18.47 23.11
CA THR A 536 23.06 19.52 22.36
C THR A 536 21.54 19.36 22.38
N ARG A 537 21.04 18.23 22.89
CA ARG A 537 19.62 17.83 22.89
C ARG A 537 18.97 17.93 21.51
N LYS A 538 19.67 17.43 20.49
CA LYS A 538 19.19 17.40 19.12
C LYS A 538 19.07 15.98 18.60
N CYS A 539 18.01 15.72 17.86
CA CYS A 539 17.82 14.51 17.08
C CYS A 539 17.78 14.89 15.60
N LEU A 540 18.48 14.13 14.77
CA LEU A 540 18.65 14.35 13.35
C LEU A 540 18.34 13.05 12.60
N PHE A 541 17.35 13.08 11.71
CA PHE A 541 17.11 11.96 10.79
C PHE A 541 17.85 12.22 9.48
N VAL A 542 18.65 11.25 9.05
CA VAL A 542 19.51 11.38 7.87
C VAL A 542 19.13 10.35 6.84
N GLU A 543 18.81 10.82 5.64
CA GLU A 543 18.64 9.99 4.45
C GLU A 543 19.96 9.95 3.69
N VAL A 544 20.49 8.75 3.44
CA VAL A 544 21.81 8.53 2.84
C VAL A 544 21.64 8.18 1.37
N LYS A 545 22.37 8.89 0.50
CA LYS A 545 22.38 8.62 -0.93
C LYS A 545 23.80 8.40 -1.42
N GLY A 546 24.03 7.19 -1.93
CA GLY A 546 25.26 6.83 -2.62
C GLY A 546 25.38 7.50 -4.00
N PRO A 547 26.54 7.35 -4.67
CA PRO A 547 26.77 7.90 -5.99
C PRO A 547 25.74 7.40 -7.02
N GLY A 548 25.02 8.33 -7.64
CA GLY A 548 24.02 8.02 -8.66
C GLY A 548 22.62 7.68 -8.13
N ASP A 549 22.45 7.55 -6.81
CA ASP A 549 21.14 7.35 -6.20
C ASP A 549 20.35 8.66 -6.08
N ARG A 550 19.02 8.58 -6.15
CA ARG A 550 18.11 9.71 -6.05
C ARG A 550 17.04 9.42 -5.01
N LEU A 551 16.52 10.48 -4.41
CA LEU A 551 15.37 10.37 -3.52
C LEU A 551 14.15 9.86 -4.27
N SER A 552 13.48 8.86 -3.70
CA SER A 552 12.15 8.45 -4.14
C SER A 552 11.09 9.48 -3.71
N GLU A 553 9.95 9.51 -4.39
CA GLU A 553 8.84 10.42 -4.04
C GLU A 553 8.36 10.21 -2.59
N THR A 554 8.32 8.96 -2.12
CA THR A 554 7.96 8.60 -0.75
C THR A 554 8.95 9.17 0.27
N GLN A 555 10.25 9.13 -0.02
CA GLN A 555 11.29 9.69 0.85
C GLN A 555 11.21 11.22 0.90
N ILE A 556 10.97 11.88 -0.24
CA ILE A 556 10.76 13.34 -0.27
C ILE A 556 9.57 13.72 0.60
N ALA A 557 8.45 13.01 0.44
CA ALA A 557 7.25 13.25 1.24
C ALA A 557 7.52 13.04 2.74
N TRP A 558 8.39 12.11 3.11
CA TRP A 558 8.78 11.89 4.51
C TRP A 558 9.65 13.00 5.08
N LEU A 559 10.67 13.43 4.34
CA LEU A 559 11.54 14.54 4.77
C LEU A 559 10.71 15.81 4.98
N ASP A 560 9.77 16.11 4.09
CA ASP A 560 8.86 17.25 4.23
C ASP A 560 7.95 17.12 5.46
N GLN A 561 7.40 15.93 5.73
CA GLN A 561 6.51 15.70 6.88
C GLN A 561 7.27 15.73 8.22
N MET A 562 8.49 15.20 8.27
CA MET A 562 9.35 15.31 9.46
C MET A 562 9.75 16.76 9.73
N ALA A 563 10.12 17.50 8.69
CA ALA A 563 10.38 18.93 8.80
C ALA A 563 9.14 19.71 9.27
N LEU A 564 7.94 19.37 8.79
CA LEU A 564 6.66 19.92 9.25
C LEU A 564 6.36 19.59 10.72
N ALA A 565 6.72 18.38 11.16
CA ALA A 565 6.62 17.99 12.56
C ALA A 565 7.62 18.73 13.46
N GLY A 566 8.61 19.43 12.87
CA GLY A 566 9.66 20.13 13.60
C GLY A 566 10.83 19.24 13.99
N VAL A 567 11.01 18.11 13.29
CA VAL A 567 12.14 17.20 13.44
C VAL A 567 13.24 17.62 12.47
N ASP A 568 14.49 17.70 12.93
CA ASP A 568 15.61 18.04 12.06
C ASP A 568 15.89 16.88 11.10
N VAL A 569 16.00 17.20 9.80
CA VAL A 569 16.27 16.26 8.72
C VAL A 569 17.43 16.73 7.84
N GLU A 570 18.27 15.79 7.40
CA GLU A 570 19.40 16.06 6.53
C GLU A 570 19.54 14.99 5.43
N LEU A 571 19.97 15.42 4.25
CA LEU A 571 20.33 14.54 3.13
C LEU A 571 21.84 14.37 3.10
N CYS A 572 22.33 13.16 3.37
CA CYS A 572 23.74 12.80 3.27
C CYS A 572 24.05 12.29 1.86
N LEU A 573 24.90 12.99 1.13
CA LEU A 573 25.37 12.62 -0.20
C LEU A 573 26.78 12.05 -0.09
N VAL A 574 26.93 10.75 -0.36
CA VAL A 574 28.23 10.09 -0.34
C VAL A 574 28.89 10.17 -1.71
N SER A 575 30.14 10.62 -1.73
CA SER A 575 30.97 10.76 -2.93
C SER A 575 32.27 9.97 -2.80
N GLU A 576 32.79 9.47 -3.92
CA GLU A 576 34.08 8.78 -3.96
C GLU A 576 35.22 9.81 -3.93
N VAL A 577 36.28 9.50 -3.20
CA VAL A 577 37.56 10.21 -3.32
C VAL A 577 38.06 10.07 -4.76
N GLN A 578 38.18 11.19 -5.50
CA GLN A 578 38.90 11.15 -6.77
C GLN A 578 40.38 10.86 -6.47
N PRO A 579 40.97 9.80 -7.04
CA PRO A 579 42.38 9.53 -6.80
C PRO A 579 43.21 10.68 -7.38
N THR A 580 44.08 11.25 -6.56
CA THR A 580 45.16 12.09 -7.08
C THR A 580 46.08 11.23 -7.96
N ASP A 581 46.67 11.82 -9.00
CA ASP A 581 47.36 11.15 -10.12
C ASP A 581 48.45 10.12 -9.73
N GLY A 582 48.83 10.01 -8.45
CA GLY A 582 49.76 9.00 -7.92
C GLY A 582 49.15 7.62 -7.64
N GLU A 583 47.84 7.48 -7.41
CA GLU A 583 47.24 6.18 -6.99
C GLU A 583 46.75 5.29 -8.14
N HIS A 584 46.59 5.85 -9.35
CA HIS A 584 46.26 5.07 -10.54
C HIS A 584 47.31 3.98 -10.86
N ALA A 585 48.55 4.18 -10.44
CA ALA A 585 49.62 3.18 -10.58
C ALA A 585 49.41 1.96 -9.66
N ASN A 586 48.79 2.13 -8.48
CA ASN A 586 48.59 1.07 -7.50
C ASN A 586 47.30 0.25 -7.74
N ARG A 587 46.20 0.89 -8.21
CA ARG A 587 44.98 0.17 -8.64
C ARG A 587 45.28 -0.82 -9.79
N LYS A 588 46.15 -0.45 -10.75
CA LYS A 588 46.61 -1.36 -11.81
C LYS A 588 47.47 -2.52 -11.29
N ARG A 589 48.32 -2.30 -10.28
CA ARG A 589 49.18 -3.35 -9.70
C ARG A 589 48.38 -4.40 -8.91
N HIS A 590 47.31 -4.01 -8.21
CA HIS A 590 46.45 -4.96 -7.49
C HIS A 590 45.51 -5.75 -8.42
N ALA A 591 44.97 -5.12 -9.48
CA ALA A 591 44.14 -5.82 -10.47
C ALA A 591 44.91 -6.91 -11.25
N VAL A 592 46.19 -6.69 -11.53
CA VAL A 592 47.07 -7.68 -12.19
C VAL A 592 47.41 -8.84 -11.23
N LYS A 593 47.57 -8.58 -9.92
CA LYS A 593 47.82 -9.63 -8.92
C LYS A 593 46.59 -10.52 -8.65
N ALA A 594 45.39 -9.97 -8.74
CA ALA A 594 44.14 -10.74 -8.56
C ALA A 594 43.87 -11.67 -9.76
N LYS A 595 44.05 -11.20 -11.00
CA LYS A 595 43.90 -12.04 -12.20
C LYS A 595 44.98 -13.14 -12.32
N GLY A 596 46.16 -12.93 -11.75
CA GLY A 596 47.23 -13.95 -11.71
C GLY A 596 46.93 -15.15 -10.82
N LYS A 597 46.16 -14.98 -9.73
CA LYS A 597 45.85 -16.07 -8.78
C LYS A 597 44.74 -17.00 -9.28
N THR A 598 43.78 -16.52 -10.06
CA THR A 598 42.69 -17.35 -10.60
C THR A 598 43.14 -18.27 -11.74
N ALA A 599 44.20 -17.91 -12.47
CA ALA A 599 44.72 -18.71 -13.60
C ALA A 599 45.64 -19.87 -13.18
N GLN A 600 46.12 -19.91 -11.93
CA GLN A 600 47.01 -20.98 -11.44
C GLN A 600 46.26 -22.16 -10.77
N SER A 601 44.97 -22.02 -10.47
CA SER A 601 44.17 -23.07 -9.82
C SER A 601 43.45 -24.03 -10.78
N SER A 602 43.41 -23.74 -12.09
CA SER A 602 42.61 -24.50 -13.06
C SER A 602 43.42 -25.49 -13.93
N ARG A 603 44.68 -25.77 -13.58
CA ARG A 603 45.58 -26.61 -14.41
C ARG A 603 46.09 -27.91 -13.77
N LYS A 604 45.54 -28.36 -12.64
CA LYS A 604 45.82 -29.70 -12.10
C LYS A 604 44.51 -30.41 -11.76
N VAL A 605 44.26 -31.48 -12.51
CA VAL A 605 43.49 -32.71 -12.22
C VAL A 605 42.58 -33.04 -13.42
N ILE A 606 43.22 -33.53 -14.49
CA ILE A 606 42.64 -34.46 -15.46
C ILE A 606 43.57 -35.68 -15.46
N GLY A 607 43.05 -36.86 -15.13
CA GLY A 607 43.70 -38.14 -15.43
C GLY A 607 43.51 -39.26 -14.40
N ALA A 608 42.87 -40.36 -14.85
CA ALA A 608 42.88 -41.74 -14.34
C ALA A 608 41.97 -42.07 -13.13
N ARG A 609 41.25 -43.20 -13.05
CA ARG A 609 40.78 -44.24 -14.00
C ARG A 609 39.85 -45.16 -13.17
N GLN A 610 38.82 -45.71 -13.81
CA GLN A 610 38.10 -46.99 -13.56
C GLN A 610 38.40 -47.77 -12.26
N VAL A 611 37.35 -48.12 -11.48
CA VAL A 611 36.57 -49.38 -11.55
C VAL A 611 35.14 -49.08 -11.09
#